data_AF-A0A438JRW7-F1
#
_entry.id   AF-A0A438JRW7-F1
#
_cell.length_a   1.000
_cell.length_b   1.000
_cell.length_c   1.000
_cell.angle_alpha   90.00
_cell.angle_beta   90.00
_cell.angle_gamma   90.00
#
_symmetry.space_group_name_H-M   'P 1'
#
loop_
_entity.id
_entity.type
_entity.pdbx_description
1 polymer ?
#
loop_
_entity_poly.entity_id
_entity_poly.type
_entity_poly.pdbx_seq_one_letter_code
_entity_poly.pdbx_strand_id
1 'polypeptide(L)'
;MPTKAKSSQHTDLHRVDILALSTDEKLAFFLNLYNAMVIHAVIRGGRPNGVIDRRSFFSDFQYLVGGNVYSLNIIKNGILRNNRRSPYSLMKPFSNADKRIELALPKVNPLIHFGLCNGTRSSPSVRFNADFGQEKEVLKWIMDYLDATKAGLLTHLLSDGGPVNVAYHNYDWSVNS
;
A
#
# COMPACT_ATOMS: atom_id res chain seq x y z
N MET A 1 4.15 27.94 28.48
CA MET A 1 3.65 28.19 27.12
C MET A 1 4.29 27.16 26.19
N PRO A 2 3.52 26.23 25.58
CA PRO A 2 4.09 25.19 24.75
C PRO A 2 4.28 25.66 23.29
N THR A 3 5.52 25.60 22.84
CA THR A 3 5.99 25.95 21.50
C THR A 3 5.62 24.85 20.51
N LYS A 4 4.89 25.20 19.45
CA LYS A 4 4.45 24.29 18.38
C LYS A 4 5.63 23.63 17.66
N ALA A 5 5.52 22.32 17.47
CA ALA A 5 6.42 21.51 16.65
C ALA A 5 6.44 22.00 15.19
N LYS A 6 7.66 22.11 14.63
CA LYS A 6 7.88 22.32 13.20
C LYS A 6 7.54 21.05 12.43
N SER A 7 6.44 21.05 11.70
CA SER A 7 6.14 20.08 10.64
C SER A 7 6.81 20.53 9.34
N SER A 8 7.91 19.90 8.98
CA SER A 8 8.59 20.02 7.68
C SER A 8 9.27 18.67 7.45
N GLN A 9 9.20 18.00 6.31
CA GLN A 9 9.04 18.46 4.94
C GLN A 9 8.20 17.45 4.15
N HIS A 10 7.25 17.98 3.37
CA HIS A 10 6.46 17.29 2.37
C HIS A 10 7.19 17.44 1.02
N THR A 11 8.04 16.48 0.65
CA THR A 11 8.54 16.37 -0.73
C THR A 11 7.44 15.76 -1.56
N ASP A 12 6.55 16.62 -2.02
CA ASP A 12 5.33 16.27 -2.72
C ASP A 12 5.58 15.93 -4.20
N LEU A 13 4.78 14.98 -4.71
CA LEU A 13 4.84 14.50 -6.09
C LEU A 13 4.12 15.50 -7.02
N HIS A 14 4.65 16.72 -7.14
CA HIS A 14 3.97 17.85 -7.81
C HIS A 14 3.98 17.80 -9.34
N ARG A 15 4.76 16.90 -9.97
CA ARG A 15 4.99 16.92 -11.42
C ARG A 15 4.39 15.75 -12.20
N VAL A 16 3.59 14.90 -11.57
CA VAL A 16 2.98 13.76 -12.26
C VAL A 16 1.62 14.17 -12.82
N ASP A 17 1.48 14.13 -14.14
CA ASP A 17 0.18 14.19 -14.80
C ASP A 17 -0.52 12.84 -14.68
N ILE A 18 -1.29 12.69 -13.61
CA ILE A 18 -1.99 11.44 -13.27
C ILE A 18 -3.19 11.17 -14.21
N LEU A 19 -3.68 12.22 -14.89
CA LEU A 19 -4.83 12.08 -15.79
C LEU A 19 -4.43 11.40 -17.10
N ALA A 20 -3.19 11.61 -17.54
CA ALA A 20 -2.62 10.99 -18.74
C ALA A 20 -2.33 9.48 -18.60
N LEU A 21 -2.36 8.93 -17.38
CA LEU A 21 -2.12 7.51 -17.13
C LEU A 21 -3.24 6.63 -17.70
N SER A 22 -2.85 5.53 -18.35
CA SER A 22 -3.78 4.46 -18.70
C SER A 22 -4.44 3.83 -17.46
N THR A 23 -5.49 3.04 -17.66
CA THR A 23 -6.21 2.39 -16.54
C THR A 23 -5.28 1.54 -15.66
N ASP A 24 -4.38 0.76 -16.28
CA ASP A 24 -3.50 -0.16 -15.56
C ASP A 24 -2.37 0.58 -14.85
N GLU A 25 -1.80 1.62 -15.50
CA GLU A 25 -0.81 2.50 -14.86
C GLU A 25 -1.43 3.25 -13.67
N LYS A 26 -2.67 3.72 -13.81
CA LYS A 26 -3.41 4.40 -12.75
C LYS A 26 -3.67 3.45 -11.58
N LEU A 27 -4.08 2.20 -11.87
CA LEU A 27 -4.23 1.15 -10.86
C LEU A 27 -2.90 0.90 -10.12
N ALA A 28 -1.82 0.64 -10.85
CA ALA A 28 -0.51 0.37 -10.27
C ALA A 28 0.00 1.54 -9.43
N PHE A 29 -0.11 2.76 -9.96
CA PHE A 29 0.29 3.99 -9.28
C PHE A 29 -0.43 4.16 -7.94
N PHE A 30 -1.77 4.10 -7.94
CA PHE A 30 -2.56 4.32 -6.74
C PHE A 30 -2.44 3.17 -5.73
N LEU A 31 -2.23 1.94 -6.19
CA LEU A 31 -1.95 0.80 -5.31
C LEU A 31 -0.62 1.00 -4.56
N ASN A 32 0.43 1.35 -5.30
CA ASN A 32 1.76 1.60 -4.73
C ASN A 32 1.75 2.81 -3.80
N LEU A 33 1.10 3.91 -4.22
CA LEU A 33 0.95 5.10 -3.41
C LEU A 33 0.21 4.80 -2.10
N TYR A 34 -0.89 4.06 -2.15
CA TYR A 34 -1.63 3.67 -0.96
C TYR A 34 -0.76 2.86 0.01
N ASN A 35 -0.06 1.84 -0.50
CA ASN A 35 0.79 1.00 0.35
C ASN A 35 1.95 1.79 0.96
N ALA A 36 2.59 2.68 0.19
CA ALA A 36 3.62 3.58 0.69
C ALA A 36 3.10 4.55 1.76
N MET A 37 1.89 5.08 1.58
CA MET A 37 1.26 5.96 2.57
C MET A 37 0.92 5.21 3.87
N VAL A 38 0.41 3.98 3.80
CA VAL A 38 0.15 3.16 5.00
C VAL A 38 1.43 2.92 5.78
N ILE A 39 2.49 2.53 5.07
CA ILE A 39 3.82 2.34 5.64
C ILE A 39 4.29 3.63 6.35
N HIS A 40 4.23 4.77 5.67
CA HIS A 40 4.71 6.02 6.23
C HIS A 40 3.87 6.46 7.44
N ALA A 41 2.55 6.27 7.39
CA ALA A 41 1.66 6.55 8.49
C ALA A 41 1.99 5.71 9.73
N VAL A 42 2.28 4.41 9.55
CA VAL A 42 2.69 3.52 10.63
C VAL A 42 4.04 3.93 11.23
N ILE A 43 5.02 4.32 10.40
CA ILE A 43 6.33 4.78 10.88
C ILE A 43 6.20 6.08 11.69
N ARG A 44 5.35 7.01 11.25
CA ARG A 44 5.17 8.33 11.87
C ARG A 44 4.33 8.28 13.15
N GLY A 45 3.21 7.56 13.11
CA GLY A 45 2.16 7.64 14.13
C GLY A 45 1.87 6.33 14.84
N GLY A 46 2.56 5.24 14.48
CA GLY A 46 2.26 3.91 14.97
C GLY A 46 1.03 3.29 14.29
N ARG A 47 0.67 2.09 14.74
CA ARG A 47 -0.48 1.35 14.21
C ARG A 47 -1.78 1.86 14.86
N PRO A 48 -2.87 1.97 14.09
CA PRO A 48 -4.13 2.42 14.65
C PRO A 48 -4.68 1.41 15.68
N ASN A 49 -4.90 1.88 16.91
CA ASN A 49 -5.44 1.13 18.03
C ASN A 49 -6.93 1.43 18.21
N GLY A 50 -7.78 0.51 17.72
CA GLY A 50 -9.23 0.63 17.82
C GLY A 50 -9.88 1.40 16.66
N VAL A 51 -11.20 1.56 16.72
CA VAL A 51 -12.01 2.00 15.57
C VAL A 51 -11.84 3.49 15.26
N ILE A 52 -11.70 4.33 16.29
CA ILE A 52 -11.57 5.79 16.14
C ILE A 52 -10.22 6.15 15.52
N ASP A 53 -9.15 5.58 16.07
CA ASP A 53 -7.79 5.73 15.56
C ASP A 53 -7.69 5.21 14.12
N ARG A 54 -8.37 4.10 13.82
CA ARG A 54 -8.48 3.61 12.45
C ARG A 54 -9.13 4.63 11.51
N ARG A 55 -10.22 5.28 11.91
CA ARG A 55 -10.92 6.24 11.04
C ARG A 55 -10.04 7.46 10.74
N SER A 56 -9.38 8.01 11.75
CA SER A 56 -8.45 9.14 11.59
C SER A 56 -7.23 8.73 10.78
N PHE A 57 -6.61 7.58 11.05
CA PHE A 57 -5.52 7.02 10.26
C PHE A 57 -5.83 6.98 8.75
N PHE A 58 -7.02 6.50 8.37
CA PHE A 58 -7.40 6.41 6.95
C PHE A 58 -7.84 7.74 6.31
N SER A 59 -8.24 8.74 7.10
CA SER A 59 -8.84 10.00 6.59
C SER A 59 -7.89 11.18 6.67
N ASP A 60 -7.08 11.25 7.73
CA ASP A 60 -6.29 12.43 8.10
C ASP A 60 -4.86 12.34 7.57
N PHE A 61 -4.34 11.12 7.35
CA PHE A 61 -3.04 10.93 6.70
C PHE A 61 -3.16 11.15 5.19
N GLN A 62 -2.50 12.20 4.69
CA GLN A 62 -2.74 12.75 3.35
C GLN A 62 -1.44 13.09 2.63
N TYR A 63 -1.40 12.82 1.32
CA TYR A 63 -0.33 13.25 0.41
C TYR A 63 -0.88 14.21 -0.65
N LEU A 64 -0.04 15.14 -1.11
CA LEU A 64 -0.32 16.01 -2.23
C LEU A 64 0.33 15.43 -3.50
N VAL A 65 -0.49 15.10 -4.49
CA VAL A 65 -0.05 14.46 -5.75
C VAL A 65 -0.74 15.17 -6.91
N GLY A 66 0.01 15.64 -7.91
CA GLY A 66 -0.58 16.33 -9.08
C GLY A 66 -1.50 17.50 -8.69
N GLY A 67 -1.12 18.27 -7.66
CA GLY A 67 -1.89 19.40 -7.15
C GLY A 67 -3.15 19.06 -6.35
N ASN A 68 -3.43 17.77 -6.11
CA ASN A 68 -4.61 17.30 -5.39
C ASN A 68 -4.25 16.54 -4.12
N VAL A 69 -5.05 16.69 -3.07
CA VAL A 69 -4.86 16.01 -1.79
C VAL A 69 -5.52 14.63 -1.82
N TYR A 70 -4.79 13.60 -1.41
CA TYR A 70 -5.29 12.23 -1.34
C TYR A 70 -5.06 11.66 0.06
N SER A 71 -6.14 11.17 0.68
CA SER A 71 -6.06 10.29 1.85
C SER A 71 -6.13 8.82 1.43
N LEU A 72 -5.76 7.92 2.35
CA LEU A 72 -5.93 6.48 2.14
C LEU A 72 -7.38 6.11 1.80
N ASN A 73 -8.35 6.73 2.47
CA ASN A 73 -9.78 6.53 2.19
C ASN A 73 -10.16 6.99 0.79
N ILE A 74 -9.65 8.14 0.34
CA ILE A 74 -9.90 8.65 -1.02
C ILE A 74 -9.31 7.71 -2.07
N ILE A 75 -8.06 7.26 -1.90
CA ILE A 75 -7.43 6.35 -2.86
C ILE A 75 -8.20 5.02 -2.94
N LYS A 76 -8.47 4.40 -1.79
CA LYS A 76 -9.16 3.10 -1.76
C LYS A 76 -10.59 3.19 -2.28
N ASN A 77 -11.39 4.11 -1.76
CA ASN A 77 -12.83 4.12 -2.03
C ASN A 77 -13.20 5.01 -3.22
N GLY A 78 -12.51 6.14 -3.37
CA GLY A 78 -12.73 7.11 -4.45
C GLY A 78 -12.19 6.61 -5.79
N ILE A 79 -10.99 6.05 -5.78
CA ILE A 79 -10.26 5.70 -7.01
C ILE A 79 -10.37 4.20 -7.31
N LEU A 80 -9.79 3.36 -6.44
CA LEU A 80 -9.64 1.92 -6.70
C LEU A 80 -10.96 1.15 -6.67
N ARG A 81 -11.94 1.59 -5.87
CA ARG A 81 -13.28 0.99 -5.80
C ARG A 81 -14.32 1.71 -6.66
N ASN A 82 -13.91 2.53 -7.64
CA ASN A 82 -14.80 3.28 -8.53
C ASN A 82 -15.81 4.17 -7.77
N ASN A 83 -15.29 5.14 -7.02
CA ASN A 83 -16.06 6.10 -6.23
C ASN A 83 -17.17 5.48 -5.35
N ARG A 84 -16.89 4.29 -4.78
CA ARG A 84 -17.85 3.54 -3.97
C ARG A 84 -17.80 4.04 -2.53
N ARG A 85 -18.98 4.12 -1.92
CA ARG A 85 -19.13 4.49 -0.51
C ARG A 85 -18.27 3.59 0.39
N SER A 86 -17.61 4.21 1.36
CA SER A 86 -16.96 3.48 2.45
C SER A 86 -18.01 2.83 3.35
N PRO A 87 -17.74 1.66 3.97
CA PRO A 87 -18.62 1.10 5.00
C PRO A 87 -18.95 2.16 6.07
N TYR A 88 -20.23 2.26 6.45
CA TYR A 88 -20.74 3.20 7.46
C TYR A 88 -20.64 4.71 7.13
N SER A 89 -20.01 5.12 6.03
CA SER A 89 -20.13 6.50 5.51
C SER A 89 -21.49 6.68 4.88
N LEU A 90 -22.09 7.89 4.90
CA LEU A 90 -23.32 8.19 4.14
C LEU A 90 -23.05 8.68 2.71
N MET A 91 -21.84 9.18 2.43
CA MET A 91 -21.50 9.86 1.19
C MET A 91 -20.41 9.13 0.40
N LYS A 92 -20.41 9.33 -0.92
CA LYS A 92 -19.32 8.92 -1.81
C LYS A 92 -18.08 9.80 -1.53
N PRO A 93 -16.86 9.27 -1.72
CA PRO A 93 -15.64 10.05 -1.56
C PRO A 93 -15.55 11.27 -2.48
N PHE A 94 -16.01 11.16 -3.73
CA PHE A 94 -16.06 12.25 -4.68
C PHE A 94 -17.50 12.62 -5.03
N SER A 95 -17.78 13.93 -5.03
CA SER A 95 -19.01 14.48 -5.60
C SER A 95 -18.90 14.60 -7.12
N ASN A 96 -20.01 14.89 -7.80
CA ASN A 96 -20.00 15.08 -9.26
C ASN A 96 -19.23 16.34 -9.70
N ALA A 97 -18.95 17.28 -8.79
CA ALA A 97 -18.17 18.48 -9.06
C ALA A 97 -16.65 18.26 -8.83
N ASP A 98 -16.28 17.14 -8.24
CA ASP A 98 -14.88 16.84 -7.93
C ASP A 98 -14.19 16.24 -9.17
N LYS A 99 -13.25 16.99 -9.75
CA LYS A 99 -12.50 16.57 -10.95
C LYS A 99 -11.74 15.26 -10.76
N ARG A 100 -11.40 14.88 -9.52
CA ARG A 100 -10.71 13.63 -9.21
C ARG A 100 -11.58 12.40 -9.52
N ILE A 101 -12.88 12.57 -9.80
CA ILE A 101 -13.74 11.49 -10.27
C ILE A 101 -13.24 10.87 -11.58
N GLU A 102 -12.54 11.63 -12.43
CA GLU A 102 -11.94 11.15 -13.68
C GLU A 102 -10.76 10.17 -13.45
N LEU A 103 -10.24 10.14 -12.22
CA LEU A 103 -9.23 9.17 -11.82
C LEU A 103 -9.84 7.83 -11.38
N ALA A 104 -11.16 7.78 -11.13
CA ALA A 104 -11.81 6.55 -10.69
C ALA A 104 -11.70 5.45 -11.77
N LEU A 105 -11.32 4.25 -11.35
CA LEU A 105 -11.19 3.13 -12.28
C LEU A 105 -12.58 2.76 -12.82
N PRO A 106 -12.74 2.59 -14.15
CA PRO A 106 -14.05 2.29 -14.75
C PRO A 106 -14.60 0.94 -14.27
N LYS A 107 -13.71 -0.04 -14.05
CA LYS A 107 -14.03 -1.37 -13.51
C LYS A 107 -13.19 -1.61 -12.26
N VAL A 108 -13.84 -2.08 -11.19
CA VAL A 108 -13.12 -2.50 -9.99
C VAL A 108 -12.36 -3.78 -10.30
N ASN A 109 -11.03 -3.73 -10.20
CA ASN A 109 -10.21 -4.94 -10.25
C ASN A 109 -10.31 -5.66 -8.90
N PRO A 110 -10.82 -6.90 -8.81
CA PRO A 110 -10.95 -7.61 -7.54
C PRO A 110 -9.60 -7.83 -6.84
N LEU A 111 -8.48 -7.81 -7.58
CA LEU A 111 -7.13 -7.96 -7.03
C LEU A 111 -6.73 -6.84 -6.06
N ILE A 112 -7.42 -5.69 -6.07
CA ILE A 112 -7.19 -4.65 -5.06
C ILE A 112 -7.40 -5.16 -3.63
N HIS A 113 -8.23 -6.18 -3.42
CA HIS A 113 -8.43 -6.78 -2.10
C HIS A 113 -7.18 -7.49 -1.57
N PHE A 114 -6.36 -8.04 -2.48
CA PHE A 114 -5.09 -8.69 -2.15
C PHE A 114 -3.94 -7.70 -2.12
N GLY A 115 -3.96 -6.68 -2.99
CA GLY A 115 -2.88 -5.70 -3.11
C GLY A 115 -2.88 -4.59 -2.05
N LEU A 116 -3.97 -4.35 -1.34
CA LEU A 116 -4.05 -3.26 -0.34
C LEU A 116 -3.57 -3.72 1.04
N CYS A 117 -2.49 -3.12 1.52
CA CYS A 117 -2.05 -3.29 2.90
C CYS A 117 -2.91 -2.45 3.85
N ASN A 118 -3.65 -3.08 4.78
CA ASN A 118 -4.53 -2.32 5.69
C ASN A 118 -3.79 -1.81 6.94
N GLY A 119 -2.51 -2.10 7.13
CA GLY A 119 -1.75 -1.68 8.33
C GLY A 119 -2.32 -2.20 9.66
N THR A 120 -3.22 -3.18 9.62
CA THR A 120 -3.93 -3.73 10.79
C THR A 120 -3.21 -4.93 11.38
N ARG A 121 -3.53 -5.30 12.64
CA ARG A 121 -2.97 -6.50 13.31
C ARG A 121 -3.13 -7.81 12.51
N SER A 122 -4.17 -7.92 11.68
CA SER A 122 -4.44 -9.08 10.83
C SER A 122 -3.82 -8.98 9.43
N SER A 123 -3.20 -7.84 9.08
CA SER A 123 -2.41 -7.73 7.86
C SER A 123 -1.04 -8.36 8.09
N PRO A 124 -0.45 -9.06 7.10
CA PRO A 124 0.93 -9.50 7.20
C PRO A 124 1.82 -8.33 7.62
N SER A 125 2.72 -8.56 8.57
CA SER A 125 3.64 -7.50 9.01
C SER A 125 4.49 -7.10 7.81
N VAL A 126 4.35 -5.85 7.36
CA VAL A 126 5.23 -5.27 6.35
C VAL A 126 6.59 -5.11 7.01
N ARG A 127 7.53 -5.98 6.67
CA ARG A 127 8.94 -5.86 7.05
C ARG A 127 9.67 -5.14 5.92
N PHE A 128 10.55 -4.20 6.25
CA PHE A 128 11.42 -3.53 5.28
C PHE A 128 12.67 -4.38 5.03
N ASN A 129 13.40 -4.11 3.95
CA ASN A 129 14.68 -4.80 3.67
C ASN A 129 15.63 -4.76 4.89
N ALA A 130 15.64 -3.64 5.63
CA ALA A 130 16.40 -3.51 6.87
C ALA A 130 15.89 -4.42 8.02
N ASP A 131 14.59 -4.76 8.03
CA ASP A 131 13.96 -5.63 9.05
C ASP A 131 14.04 -7.12 8.68
N PHE A 132 14.39 -7.43 7.44
CA PHE A 132 14.48 -8.77 6.90
C PHE A 132 15.81 -9.47 7.20
N GLY A 133 16.78 -8.76 7.80
CA GLY A 133 18.11 -9.30 8.05
C GLY A 133 18.89 -9.58 6.76
N GLN A 134 19.91 -10.43 6.82
CA GLN A 134 20.56 -10.94 5.59
C GLN A 134 19.60 -11.84 4.80
N GLU A 135 19.83 -12.02 3.50
CA GLU A 135 18.95 -12.76 2.56
C GLU A 135 18.42 -14.11 3.08
N LYS A 136 19.19 -14.82 3.92
CA LYS A 136 18.78 -16.10 4.54
C LYS A 136 17.63 -15.97 5.54
N GLU A 137 17.49 -14.85 6.24
CA GLU A 137 16.42 -14.63 7.23
C GLU A 137 15.07 -14.33 6.55
N VAL A 138 15.09 -13.71 5.37
CA VAL A 138 13.89 -13.57 4.49
C VAL A 138 13.31 -14.94 4.17
N LEU A 139 14.17 -15.88 3.78
CA LEU A 139 13.77 -17.23 3.37
C LEU A 139 13.14 -18.01 4.52
N LYS A 140 13.65 -17.84 5.75
CA LYS A 140 13.04 -18.45 6.94
C LYS A 140 11.61 -17.96 7.17
N TRP A 141 11.35 -16.68 6.96
CA TRP A 141 10.00 -16.13 7.09
C TRP A 141 9.06 -16.60 5.98
N ILE A 142 9.55 -16.76 4.75
CA ILE A 142 8.74 -17.28 3.64
C ILE A 142 8.24 -18.70 3.92
N MET A 143 8.99 -19.52 4.68
CA MET A 143 8.59 -20.89 5.03
C MET A 143 7.23 -20.96 5.73
N ASP A 144 6.88 -19.96 6.56
CA ASP A 144 5.60 -19.92 7.28
C ASP A 144 4.38 -19.82 6.35
N TYR A 145 4.61 -19.51 5.07
CA TYR A 145 3.58 -19.35 4.04
C TYR A 145 3.66 -20.41 2.94
N LEU A 146 4.63 -21.33 3.02
CA LEU A 146 4.79 -22.42 2.07
C LEU A 146 4.07 -23.69 2.55
N ASP A 147 3.64 -24.53 1.62
CA ASP A 147 3.20 -25.88 1.95
C ASP A 147 4.35 -26.71 2.51
N ALA A 148 4.02 -27.74 3.31
CA ALA A 148 5.00 -28.52 4.09
C ALA A 148 6.16 -29.08 3.24
N THR A 149 5.88 -29.46 1.98
CA THR A 149 6.89 -29.98 1.06
C THR A 149 7.89 -28.90 0.66
N LYS A 150 7.42 -27.72 0.26
CA LYS A 150 8.28 -26.60 -0.11
C LYS A 150 9.03 -26.02 1.09
N ALA A 151 8.38 -25.95 2.25
CA ALA A 151 9.04 -25.54 3.50
C ALA A 151 10.18 -26.51 3.89
N GLY A 152 9.96 -27.83 3.73
CA GLY A 152 10.99 -28.85 3.98
C GLY A 152 12.19 -28.73 3.04
N LEU A 153 11.96 -28.51 1.75
CA LEU A 153 13.02 -28.27 0.76
C LEU A 153 13.84 -27.02 1.11
N LEU A 154 13.17 -25.91 1.45
CA LEU A 154 13.85 -24.67 1.81
C LEU A 154 14.64 -24.81 3.12
N THR A 155 14.14 -25.61 4.08
CA THR A 155 14.85 -25.92 5.33
C THR A 155 16.15 -26.67 5.06
N HIS A 156 16.13 -27.65 4.16
CA HIS A 156 17.33 -28.39 3.74
C HIS A 156 18.35 -27.46 3.06
N LEU A 157 17.90 -26.67 2.08
CA LEU A 157 18.76 -25.72 1.35
C LEU A 157 19.41 -24.68 2.25
N LEU A 158 18.72 -24.23 3.31
CA LEU A 158 19.28 -23.29 4.29
C LEU A 158 20.25 -23.97 5.26
N SER A 159 20.10 -25.27 5.51
CA SER A 159 20.93 -26.05 6.45
C SER A 159 22.23 -26.56 5.82
N ASP A 160 22.26 -26.74 4.49
CA ASP A 160 23.43 -27.26 3.74
C ASP A 160 24.65 -26.31 3.74
N GLY A 161 24.54 -25.12 4.34
CA GLY A 161 25.65 -24.17 4.53
C GLY A 161 26.15 -23.49 3.25
N GLY A 162 25.63 -23.87 2.08
CA GLY A 162 25.99 -23.30 0.79
C GLY A 162 25.64 -21.81 0.66
N PRO A 163 26.29 -21.10 -0.29
CA PRO A 163 25.89 -19.75 -0.68
C PRO A 163 24.48 -19.83 -1.31
N VAL A 164 23.56 -19.04 -0.75
CA VAL A 164 22.20 -18.90 -1.30
C VAL A 164 22.20 -17.62 -2.11
N ASN A 165 21.87 -17.72 -3.40
CA ASN A 165 21.73 -16.57 -4.28
C ASN A 165 20.25 -16.36 -4.58
N VAL A 166 19.70 -15.24 -4.12
CA VAL A 166 18.30 -14.87 -4.37
C VAL A 166 18.25 -14.03 -5.64
N ALA A 167 17.79 -14.63 -6.74
CA ALA A 167 17.56 -13.91 -7.99
C ALA A 167 16.13 -13.35 -8.03
N TYR A 168 16.01 -12.04 -8.21
CA TYR A 168 14.73 -11.38 -8.41
C TYR A 168 14.36 -11.43 -9.89
N HIS A 169 13.27 -12.10 -10.22
CA HIS A 169 12.69 -12.00 -11.55
C HIS A 169 11.82 -10.74 -11.62
N ASN A 170 12.08 -9.90 -12.63
CA ASN A 170 11.17 -8.82 -12.95
C ASN A 170 9.81 -9.43 -13.31
N TYR A 171 8.78 -9.02 -12.59
CA TYR A 171 7.43 -9.46 -12.87
C TYR A 171 6.99 -8.90 -14.23
N ASP A 172 6.58 -9.76 -15.14
CA ASP A 172 6.08 -9.37 -16.44
C ASP A 172 4.65 -8.82 -16.30
N TRP A 173 4.52 -7.51 -16.44
CA TRP A 173 3.24 -6.82 -16.31
C TRP A 173 2.28 -7.10 -17.48
N SER A 174 2.77 -7.61 -18.61
CA SER A 174 1.93 -7.96 -19.77
C SER A 174 1.01 -9.15 -19.50
N VAL A 175 1.26 -9.92 -18.44
CA VAL A 175 0.42 -11.05 -18.04
C VAL A 175 -0.93 -10.61 -17.47
N ASN A 176 -1.07 -9.33 -17.09
CA ASN A 176 -2.30 -8.77 -16.54
C ASN A 176 -3.11 -7.91 -17.55
N SER A 177 -2.61 -7.75 -18.78
CA SER A 177 -3.29 -7.00 -19.86
C SER A 177 -4.21 -7.88 -20.71
#